data_AF-I3RGE9-F1
#
_entry.id   AF-I3RGE9-F1
#
_cell.length_a   1.000
_cell.length_b   1.000
_cell.length_c   1.000
_cell.angle_alpha   90.00
_cell.angle_beta   90.00
_cell.angle_gamma   90.00
#
_symmetry.space_group_name_H-M   'P 1'
#
loop_
_entity.id
_entity.type
_entity.pdbx_description
1 polymer ?
#
loop_
_entity_poly.entity_id
_entity_poly.type
_entity_poly.pdbx_seq_one_letter_code
_entity_poly.pdbx_strand_id
1 'polypeptide(L)'
;MKRLLSLVLLGLMLGLMVSPALASAKEMTLPLTELIRDLKFAMEEREKAVVPIPAKGYTPLARSYGKYAIIHYVPDDDYNYYHTNYVSGILGNKGYSVITWNAGRDKCSDSACTNYFKQGLNRNIRVIYYYGHTAGNKKKGIWGLILDDVYGVKPDTYAGNFKAMGANLNDALVFVLGCDSYKLRYGIKKHYSVTYVGTKDLIALKYIKPKGKKFWSELSRGKTVKQAVDAIQPHWWEWGCPRFGLDGNKSWKL
;
A
#
# COMPACT_ATOMS: atom_id res chain seq x y z
N MET A 1 33.46 -73.17 14.95
CA MET A 1 32.98 -72.59 13.67
C MET A 1 31.44 -72.57 13.55
N LYS A 2 30.70 -72.05 14.56
CA LYS A 2 29.23 -71.89 14.47
C LYS A 2 28.72 -70.59 15.11
N ARG A 3 29.60 -69.61 15.36
CA ARG A 3 29.24 -68.31 15.98
C ARG A 3 29.60 -67.08 15.14
N LEU A 4 30.16 -67.26 13.93
CA LEU A 4 30.47 -66.15 13.03
C LEU A 4 29.42 -65.90 11.93
N LEU A 5 28.47 -66.81 11.69
CA LEU A 5 27.47 -66.63 10.63
C LEU A 5 26.19 -65.88 11.05
N SER A 6 25.90 -65.72 12.35
CA SER A 6 24.70 -65.01 12.81
C SER A 6 24.86 -63.48 12.92
N LEU A 7 26.09 -62.95 12.89
CA LEU A 7 26.34 -61.50 12.94
C LEU A 7 26.35 -60.85 11.55
N VAL A 8 26.57 -61.64 10.48
CA VAL A 8 26.56 -61.14 9.10
C VAL A 8 25.13 -61.00 8.56
N LEU A 9 24.18 -61.85 9.01
CA LEU A 9 22.77 -61.73 8.60
C LEU A 9 21.99 -60.63 9.34
N LEU A 10 22.42 -60.20 10.53
CA LEU A 10 21.78 -59.08 11.24
C LEU A 10 22.25 -57.70 10.73
N GLY A 11 23.42 -57.64 10.08
CA GLY A 11 23.96 -56.42 9.46
C GLY A 11 23.38 -56.11 8.07
N LEU A 12 22.80 -57.09 7.37
CA LEU A 12 22.28 -56.89 6.01
C LEU A 12 20.79 -56.47 5.97
N MET A 13 20.04 -56.64 7.06
CA MET A 13 18.61 -56.25 7.14
C MET A 13 18.40 -54.83 7.68
N LEU A 14 19.44 -54.15 8.15
CA LEU A 14 19.40 -52.72 8.52
C LEU A 14 19.85 -51.78 7.39
N GLY A 15 20.15 -52.32 6.20
CA GLY A 15 20.56 -51.55 5.02
C GLY A 15 19.43 -51.08 4.10
N LEU A 16 18.15 -51.34 4.42
CA LEU A 16 17.01 -51.06 3.53
C LEU A 16 15.87 -50.26 4.16
N MET A 17 16.14 -49.48 5.21
CA MET A 17 15.21 -48.45 5.68
C MET A 17 15.95 -47.14 5.98
N VAL A 18 16.60 -46.58 4.95
CA VAL A 18 16.85 -45.14 4.90
C VAL A 18 15.84 -44.57 3.91
N SER A 19 14.85 -43.88 4.48
CA SER A 19 13.81 -43.11 3.80
C SER A 19 14.30 -42.31 2.59
N PRO A 20 13.42 -42.01 1.61
CA PRO A 20 13.73 -41.20 0.42
C PRO A 20 14.04 -39.71 0.71
N ALA A 21 14.39 -39.35 1.94
CA ALA A 21 14.67 -37.99 2.37
C ALA A 21 16.08 -37.48 1.99
N LEU A 22 16.95 -38.31 1.42
CA LEU A 22 18.31 -37.90 0.99
C LEU A 22 18.52 -37.85 -0.53
N ALA A 23 17.50 -38.14 -1.35
CA ALA A 23 17.60 -37.99 -2.82
C ALA A 23 17.16 -36.59 -3.33
N SER A 24 16.63 -35.72 -2.45
CA SER A 24 16.12 -34.39 -2.80
C SER A 24 16.96 -33.24 -2.20
N ALA A 25 18.26 -33.43 -2.02
CA ALA A 25 19.18 -32.37 -1.57
C ALA A 25 20.29 -32.08 -2.59
N LYS A 26 20.07 -32.43 -3.87
CA LYS A 26 21.02 -32.19 -4.97
C LYS A 26 20.58 -31.11 -5.98
N GLU A 27 19.41 -30.51 -5.77
CA GLU A 27 18.92 -29.36 -6.54
C GLU A 27 18.59 -28.22 -5.57
N MET A 28 19.59 -27.46 -5.15
CA MET A 28 19.47 -26.07 -4.67
C MET A 28 20.82 -25.63 -4.10
N THR A 29 21.85 -25.65 -4.93
CA THR A 29 23.06 -24.85 -4.68
C THR A 29 23.24 -23.96 -5.89
N LEU A 30 22.46 -22.88 -5.96
CA LEU A 30 22.96 -21.69 -6.62
C LEU A 30 24.29 -21.36 -5.91
N PRO A 31 25.41 -21.33 -6.63
CA PRO A 31 26.70 -21.12 -6.01
C PRO A 31 26.64 -19.82 -5.22
N LEU A 32 27.12 -19.82 -3.98
CA LEU A 32 27.04 -18.68 -3.05
C LEU A 32 27.50 -17.36 -3.69
N THR A 33 28.38 -17.44 -4.68
CA THR A 33 28.85 -16.34 -5.53
C THR A 33 27.76 -15.73 -6.43
N GLU A 34 26.80 -16.50 -6.93
CA GLU A 34 25.61 -15.98 -7.64
C GLU A 34 24.62 -15.33 -6.69
N LEU A 35 24.39 -15.93 -5.53
CA LEU A 35 23.53 -15.34 -4.51
C LEU A 35 24.08 -13.99 -4.02
N ILE A 36 25.40 -13.88 -3.84
CA ILE A 36 26.09 -12.64 -3.45
C ILE A 36 26.07 -11.61 -4.59
N ARG A 37 26.19 -12.04 -5.85
CA ARG A 37 26.09 -11.16 -7.04
C ARG A 37 24.69 -10.56 -7.14
N ASP A 38 23.64 -11.38 -7.00
CA ASP A 38 22.25 -10.95 -7.05
C ASP A 38 21.89 -10.06 -5.85
N LEU A 39 22.46 -10.33 -4.67
CA LEU A 39 22.31 -9.47 -3.49
C LEU A 39 22.99 -8.11 -3.69
N LYS A 40 24.21 -8.07 -4.24
CA LYS A 40 24.89 -6.82 -4.58
C LYS A 40 24.14 -6.04 -5.65
N PHE A 41 23.68 -6.70 -6.70
CA PHE A 41 22.86 -6.07 -7.75
C PHE A 41 21.55 -5.51 -7.18
N ALA A 42 20.83 -6.28 -6.36
CA ALA A 42 19.59 -5.81 -5.70
C ALA A 42 19.83 -4.71 -4.65
N MET A 43 21.05 -4.58 -4.11
CA MET A 43 21.44 -3.49 -3.22
C MET A 43 21.84 -2.24 -4.01
N GLU A 44 22.60 -2.38 -5.08
CA GLU A 44 23.01 -1.28 -5.98
C GLU A 44 21.81 -0.71 -6.74
N GLU A 45 20.86 -1.54 -7.18
CA GLU A 45 19.58 -1.07 -7.74
C GLU A 45 18.69 -0.42 -6.67
N ARG A 46 18.79 -0.83 -5.40
CA ARG A 46 18.07 -0.18 -4.29
C ARG A 46 18.60 1.19 -3.94
N GLU A 47 19.90 1.43 -4.11
CA GLU A 47 20.48 2.77 -3.94
C GLU A 47 20.18 3.66 -5.15
N LYS A 48 20.05 3.09 -6.36
CA LYS A 48 19.65 3.83 -7.57
C LYS A 48 18.13 4.09 -7.68
N ALA A 49 17.30 3.24 -7.08
CA ALA A 49 15.83 3.38 -7.08
C ALA A 49 15.28 4.26 -5.95
N VAL A 50 16.14 4.79 -5.08
CA VAL A 50 15.78 5.99 -4.31
C VAL A 50 16.11 7.14 -5.24
N VAL A 51 15.10 7.73 -5.87
CA VAL A 51 15.26 9.06 -6.49
C VAL A 51 15.07 10.08 -5.35
N PRO A 52 16.14 10.59 -4.71
CA PRO A 52 16.00 11.79 -3.92
C PRO A 52 15.63 12.91 -4.89
N ILE A 53 14.39 13.40 -4.82
CA ILE A 53 14.05 14.66 -5.47
C ILE A 53 14.96 15.71 -4.83
N PRO A 54 15.84 16.38 -5.60
CA PRO A 54 16.82 17.28 -5.03
C PRO A 54 16.11 18.39 -4.25
N ALA A 55 16.41 18.50 -2.95
CA ALA A 55 15.85 19.49 -2.04
C ALA A 55 16.32 20.93 -2.30
N LYS A 56 16.91 21.22 -3.47
CA LYS A 56 17.50 22.53 -3.76
C LYS A 56 16.49 23.42 -4.50
N GLY A 57 16.03 24.45 -3.78
CA GLY A 57 15.58 25.70 -4.39
C GLY A 57 14.09 26.01 -4.40
N TYR A 58 13.22 25.21 -3.77
CA TYR A 58 11.81 25.57 -3.66
C TYR A 58 11.57 26.53 -2.49
N THR A 59 11.61 27.82 -2.79
CA THR A 59 11.00 28.85 -1.93
C THR A 59 9.50 28.59 -1.86
N PRO A 60 8.87 28.56 -0.67
CA PRO A 60 7.43 28.40 -0.55
C PRO A 60 6.74 29.59 -1.22
N LEU A 61 6.25 29.41 -2.45
CA LEU A 61 5.37 30.38 -3.09
C LEU A 61 4.02 30.31 -2.37
N ALA A 62 3.51 31.49 -2.02
CA ALA A 62 2.24 31.80 -1.35
C ALA A 62 1.27 30.62 -1.14
N ARG A 63 0.86 30.41 0.13
CA ARG A 63 -0.20 29.45 0.51
C ARG A 63 -1.38 29.56 -0.45
N SER A 64 -1.64 28.51 -1.21
CA SER A 64 -2.88 28.39 -1.99
C SER A 64 -4.07 28.35 -1.02
N TYR A 65 -5.03 29.25 -1.21
CA TYR A 65 -6.22 29.43 -0.36
C TYR A 65 -7.30 28.35 -0.56
N GLY A 66 -7.10 27.37 -1.47
CA GLY A 66 -8.06 26.29 -1.76
C GLY A 66 -7.81 25.00 -0.97
N LYS A 67 -8.88 24.26 -0.64
CA LYS A 67 -8.78 22.88 -0.14
C LYS A 67 -8.64 21.94 -1.33
N TYR A 68 -7.60 21.10 -1.34
CA TYR A 68 -7.39 20.10 -2.39
C TYR A 68 -7.72 18.70 -1.90
N ALA A 69 -8.20 17.87 -2.82
CA ALA A 69 -8.33 16.44 -2.62
C ALA A 69 -7.59 15.69 -3.72
N ILE A 70 -6.97 14.57 -3.36
CA ILE A 70 -6.34 13.65 -4.31
C ILE A 70 -7.08 12.33 -4.25
N ILE A 71 -7.50 11.81 -5.40
CA ILE A 71 -8.06 10.47 -5.56
C ILE A 71 -7.11 9.63 -6.39
N HIS A 72 -6.57 8.58 -5.80
CA HIS A 72 -5.84 7.51 -6.48
C HIS A 72 -6.75 6.34 -6.75
N TYR A 73 -6.65 5.80 -7.95
CA TYR A 73 -7.36 4.59 -8.30
C TYR A 73 -6.54 3.68 -9.19
N VAL A 74 -6.74 2.37 -9.04
CA VAL A 74 -6.22 1.36 -9.97
C VAL A 74 -7.39 0.92 -10.86
N PRO A 75 -7.32 1.11 -12.20
CA PRO A 75 -8.25 0.58 -13.18
C PRO A 75 -8.52 -0.93 -13.01
N ASP A 76 -9.71 -1.32 -13.44
CA ASP A 76 -10.43 -2.59 -13.23
C ASP A 76 -11.60 -2.40 -14.18
N ASP A 77 -11.77 -3.37 -15.07
CA ASP A 77 -12.28 -3.16 -16.43
C ASP A 77 -13.74 -2.68 -16.45
N ASP A 78 -14.51 -2.95 -15.38
CA ASP A 78 -15.95 -2.73 -15.40
C ASP A 78 -16.45 -1.47 -14.65
N TYR A 79 -15.71 -0.89 -13.68
CA TYR A 79 -16.39 -0.01 -12.68
C TYR A 79 -15.61 1.18 -12.10
N ASN A 80 -14.41 1.53 -12.58
CA ASN A 80 -13.60 2.53 -11.87
C ASN A 80 -13.99 3.99 -12.05
N TYR A 81 -14.42 4.36 -13.25
CA TYR A 81 -14.76 5.77 -13.54
C TYR A 81 -16.02 6.21 -12.80
N TYR A 82 -17.00 5.32 -12.61
CA TYR A 82 -18.20 5.63 -11.81
C TYR A 82 -17.84 5.98 -10.36
N HIS A 83 -16.95 5.22 -9.73
CA HIS A 83 -16.59 5.44 -8.33
C HIS A 83 -15.78 6.72 -8.14
N THR A 84 -14.79 6.97 -9.01
CA THR A 84 -14.04 8.23 -8.99
C THR A 84 -14.99 9.41 -9.17
N ASN A 85 -15.88 9.39 -10.18
CA ASN A 85 -16.81 10.48 -10.44
C ASN A 85 -17.76 10.73 -9.25
N TYR A 86 -18.26 9.66 -8.62
CA TYR A 86 -19.10 9.76 -7.43
C TYR A 86 -18.40 10.49 -6.27
N VAL A 87 -17.17 10.09 -5.94
CA VAL A 87 -16.40 10.72 -4.85
C VAL A 87 -15.96 12.13 -5.23
N SER A 88 -15.52 12.35 -6.46
CA SER A 88 -15.19 13.68 -6.99
C SER A 88 -16.38 14.63 -6.90
N GLY A 89 -17.60 14.17 -7.20
CA GLY A 89 -18.82 14.97 -7.07
C GLY A 89 -19.11 15.39 -5.62
N ILE A 90 -18.97 14.45 -4.66
CA ILE A 90 -19.11 14.75 -3.23
C ILE A 90 -18.09 15.81 -2.79
N LEU A 91 -16.83 15.64 -3.17
CA LEU A 91 -15.74 16.55 -2.81
C LEU A 91 -15.89 17.92 -3.48
N GLY A 92 -16.26 17.95 -4.76
CA GLY A 92 -16.52 19.19 -5.50
C GLY A 92 -17.64 20.01 -4.88
N ASN A 93 -18.75 19.36 -4.49
CA ASN A 93 -19.87 19.99 -3.78
C ASN A 93 -19.47 20.54 -2.40
N LYS A 94 -18.32 20.13 -1.85
CA LYS A 94 -17.74 20.63 -0.60
C LYS A 94 -16.62 21.65 -0.83
N GLY A 95 -16.43 22.10 -2.07
CA GLY A 95 -15.48 23.14 -2.46
C GLY A 95 -14.04 22.64 -2.64
N TYR A 96 -13.83 21.33 -2.77
CA TYR A 96 -12.49 20.78 -3.02
C TYR A 96 -12.15 20.84 -4.51
N SER A 97 -10.94 21.32 -4.84
CA SER A 97 -10.33 21.02 -6.14
C SER A 97 -9.81 19.58 -6.13
N VAL A 98 -10.38 18.73 -6.99
CA VAL A 98 -10.10 17.29 -7.01
C VAL A 98 -9.09 16.95 -8.10
N ILE A 99 -8.03 16.27 -7.70
CA ILE A 99 -6.98 15.75 -8.59
C ILE A 99 -7.13 14.24 -8.61
N THR A 100 -7.24 13.65 -9.80
CA THR A 100 -7.33 12.21 -9.97
C THR A 100 -6.01 11.65 -10.48
N TRP A 101 -5.65 10.45 -10.02
CA TRP A 101 -4.44 9.74 -10.44
C TRP A 101 -4.74 8.28 -10.74
N ASN A 102 -4.46 7.88 -11.98
CA ASN A 102 -4.60 6.50 -12.42
C ASN A 102 -3.33 5.72 -12.09
N ALA A 103 -3.28 5.11 -10.91
CA ALA A 103 -2.13 4.38 -10.41
C ALA A 103 -1.83 3.08 -11.19
N GLY A 104 -2.76 2.56 -12.00
CA GLY A 104 -2.52 1.36 -12.80
C GLY A 104 -1.88 1.64 -14.16
N ARG A 105 -2.24 2.77 -14.79
CA ARG A 105 -1.68 3.23 -16.07
C ARG A 105 -0.44 4.08 -15.87
N ASP A 106 -0.56 5.10 -15.02
CA ASP A 106 0.43 6.15 -14.87
C ASP A 106 1.38 5.80 -13.71
N LYS A 107 1.87 4.55 -13.64
CA LYS A 107 2.75 4.08 -12.56
C LYS A 107 3.80 5.14 -12.20
N CYS A 108 4.28 5.10 -10.95
CA CYS A 108 5.32 6.02 -10.47
C CYS A 108 6.71 5.77 -11.11
N SER A 109 6.82 5.78 -12.44
CA SER A 109 8.10 5.84 -13.15
C SER A 109 8.65 7.28 -13.15
N ASP A 110 9.97 7.45 -13.16
CA ASP A 110 10.73 8.69 -12.87
C ASP A 110 9.99 10.02 -13.13
N SER A 111 9.65 10.29 -14.40
CA SER A 111 9.03 11.55 -14.81
C SER A 111 7.55 11.66 -14.44
N ALA A 112 6.80 10.56 -14.53
CA ALA A 112 5.39 10.48 -14.16
C ALA A 112 5.22 10.74 -12.65
N CYS A 113 6.07 10.14 -11.83
CA CYS A 113 6.00 10.29 -10.39
C CYS A 113 6.38 11.70 -9.93
N THR A 114 7.39 12.29 -10.57
CA THR A 114 7.76 13.69 -10.32
C THR A 114 6.60 14.64 -10.66
N ASN A 115 5.96 14.45 -11.81
CA ASN A 115 4.80 15.25 -12.23
C ASN A 115 3.60 15.05 -11.31
N TYR A 116 3.40 13.83 -10.81
CA TYR A 116 2.40 13.54 -9.79
C TYR A 116 2.65 14.34 -8.50
N PHE A 117 3.84 14.28 -7.92
CA PHE A 117 4.11 15.01 -6.67
C PHE A 117 4.09 16.53 -6.84
N LYS A 118 4.43 17.05 -8.03
CA LYS A 118 4.25 18.48 -8.37
C LYS A 118 2.78 18.94 -8.27
N GLN A 119 1.81 18.03 -8.36
CA GLN A 119 0.41 18.36 -8.07
C GLN A 119 0.18 18.75 -6.61
N GLY A 120 1.13 18.49 -5.70
CA GLY A 120 1.11 18.97 -4.32
C GLY A 120 1.79 20.31 -4.09
N LEU A 121 2.43 20.90 -5.10
CA LEU A 121 3.27 22.09 -4.96
C LEU A 121 2.54 23.24 -4.24
N ASN A 122 2.97 23.54 -3.01
CA ASN A 122 2.41 24.56 -2.12
C ASN A 122 0.89 24.45 -1.87
N ARG A 123 0.32 23.24 -1.94
CA ARG A 123 -1.13 22.99 -1.78
C ARG A 123 -1.50 22.55 -0.37
N ASN A 124 -2.67 22.97 0.11
CA ASN A 124 -3.30 22.44 1.32
C ASN A 124 -4.18 21.24 0.95
N ILE A 125 -3.62 20.04 1.06
CA ILE A 125 -4.31 18.78 0.73
C ILE A 125 -5.02 18.29 1.98
N ARG A 126 -6.35 18.27 1.92
CA ARG A 126 -7.22 17.92 3.05
C ARG A 126 -7.80 16.50 2.94
N VAL A 127 -7.75 15.92 1.75
CA VAL A 127 -8.20 14.54 1.48
C VAL A 127 -7.19 13.84 0.57
N ILE A 128 -6.81 12.64 0.96
CA ILE A 128 -6.14 11.66 0.10
C ILE A 128 -6.99 10.39 0.15
N TYR A 129 -7.53 9.99 -0.99
CA TYR A 129 -8.34 8.79 -1.12
C TYR A 129 -7.67 7.84 -2.10
N TYR A 130 -7.27 6.67 -1.64
CA TYR A 130 -6.75 5.60 -2.48
C TYR A 130 -7.76 4.46 -2.52
N TYR A 131 -8.03 3.90 -3.70
CA TYR A 131 -8.76 2.65 -3.80
C TYR A 131 -8.28 1.75 -4.94
N GLY A 132 -8.23 0.45 -4.69
CA GLY A 132 -7.70 -0.55 -5.61
C GLY A 132 -6.71 -1.49 -4.94
N HIS A 133 -5.96 -2.25 -5.72
CA HIS A 133 -4.91 -3.12 -5.18
C HIS A 133 -3.80 -2.28 -4.55
N THR A 134 -3.56 -2.46 -3.27
CA THR A 134 -2.38 -1.90 -2.60
C THR A 134 -1.11 -2.55 -3.15
N ALA A 135 -0.03 -1.78 -3.14
CA ALA A 135 1.24 -2.24 -3.67
C ALA A 135 1.92 -3.16 -2.65
N GLY A 136 2.26 -4.39 -3.07
CA GLY A 136 2.89 -5.38 -2.21
C GLY A 136 3.89 -6.25 -2.96
N ASN A 137 4.73 -6.96 -2.20
CA ASN A 137 5.61 -7.98 -2.74
C ASN A 137 5.39 -9.33 -2.06
N LYS A 138 5.62 -10.43 -2.79
CA LYS A 138 5.38 -11.81 -2.31
C LYS A 138 6.17 -12.19 -1.04
N LYS A 139 7.28 -11.50 -0.75
CA LYS A 139 8.17 -11.77 0.41
C LYS A 139 7.93 -10.86 1.62
N LYS A 140 7.32 -9.68 1.45
CA LYS A 140 7.20 -8.60 2.44
C LYS A 140 5.75 -8.13 2.66
N GLY A 141 4.81 -8.68 1.90
CA GLY A 141 3.41 -8.25 1.90
C GLY A 141 3.24 -6.84 1.34
N ILE A 142 2.14 -6.18 1.71
CA ILE A 142 1.83 -4.80 1.32
C ILE A 142 2.91 -3.83 1.84
N TRP A 143 3.44 -2.98 0.97
CA TRP A 143 4.64 -2.17 1.20
C TRP A 143 4.49 -0.69 0.82
N GLY A 144 3.51 -0.32 -0.02
CA GLY A 144 3.37 1.03 -0.55
C GLY A 144 1.92 1.51 -0.79
N LEU A 145 1.78 2.82 -0.99
CA LEU A 145 0.49 3.52 -1.17
C LEU A 145 0.12 3.86 -2.62
N ILE A 146 1.07 3.77 -3.54
CA ILE A 146 0.86 3.89 -4.99
C ILE A 146 1.67 2.78 -5.65
N LEU A 147 1.16 2.19 -6.72
CA LEU A 147 1.92 1.26 -7.55
C LEU A 147 3.09 1.98 -8.24
N ASP A 148 4.27 1.41 -8.06
CA ASP A 148 5.50 1.74 -8.76
C ASP A 148 5.86 0.49 -9.61
N ASP A 149 6.81 0.61 -10.52
CA ASP A 149 7.20 -0.42 -11.49
C ASP A 149 7.59 -1.74 -10.84
N VAL A 150 7.96 -1.72 -9.55
CA VAL A 150 8.37 -2.91 -8.80
C VAL A 150 7.38 -3.31 -7.70
N TYR A 151 7.14 -2.45 -6.68
CA TYR A 151 6.42 -2.84 -5.45
C TYR A 151 5.57 -1.75 -4.79
N GLY A 152 5.66 -0.52 -5.29
CA GLY A 152 4.98 0.68 -4.78
C GLY A 152 5.82 1.65 -3.95
N VAL A 153 5.40 2.91 -3.94
CA VAL A 153 6.06 3.99 -3.19
C VAL A 153 5.84 3.78 -1.69
N LYS A 154 6.93 3.67 -0.93
CA LYS A 154 6.87 3.53 0.53
C LYS A 154 6.12 4.72 1.13
N PRO A 155 5.29 4.52 2.17
CA PRO A 155 4.50 5.62 2.74
C PRO A 155 5.35 6.77 3.27
N ASP A 156 6.53 6.47 3.83
CA ASP A 156 7.50 7.45 4.33
C ASP A 156 8.05 8.33 3.18
N THR A 157 8.45 7.70 2.07
CA THR A 157 8.90 8.40 0.85
C THR A 157 7.77 9.18 0.21
N TYR A 158 6.57 8.61 0.13
CA TYR A 158 5.39 9.27 -0.41
C TYR A 158 5.07 10.58 0.33
N ALA A 159 5.02 10.52 1.67
CA ALA A 159 4.78 11.72 2.48
C ALA A 159 5.97 12.70 2.44
N GLY A 160 7.20 12.19 2.44
CA GLY A 160 8.41 12.98 2.29
C GLY A 160 8.45 13.79 0.98
N ASN A 161 8.02 13.19 -0.13
CA ASN A 161 7.95 13.86 -1.43
C ASN A 161 6.91 14.99 -1.43
N PHE A 162 5.72 14.78 -0.86
CA PHE A 162 4.75 15.87 -0.69
C PHE A 162 5.29 17.00 0.20
N LYS A 163 6.03 16.65 1.26
CA LYS A 163 6.65 17.62 2.16
C LYS A 163 7.72 18.45 1.44
N ALA A 164 8.54 17.81 0.61
CA ALA A 164 9.53 18.48 -0.23
C ALA A 164 8.89 19.45 -1.23
N MET A 165 7.67 19.17 -1.70
CA MET A 165 6.89 20.07 -2.57
C MET A 165 6.19 21.20 -1.82
N GLY A 166 6.40 21.34 -0.50
CA GLY A 166 5.70 22.35 0.31
C GLY A 166 4.21 22.06 0.53
N ALA A 167 3.76 20.83 0.29
CA ALA A 167 2.38 20.46 0.53
C ALA A 167 2.10 20.36 2.04
N ASN A 168 0.93 20.85 2.46
CA ASN A 168 0.43 20.69 3.82
C ASN A 168 -0.65 19.61 3.85
N LEU A 169 -0.38 18.53 4.57
CA LEU A 169 -1.32 17.43 4.81
C LEU A 169 -1.78 17.39 6.28
N ASN A 170 -1.45 18.38 7.11
CA ASN A 170 -1.90 18.39 8.49
C ASN A 170 -3.43 18.50 8.57
N ASP A 171 -4.02 17.66 9.42
CA ASP A 171 -5.46 17.41 9.57
C ASP A 171 -6.13 16.87 8.29
N ALA A 172 -5.37 16.28 7.37
CA ALA A 172 -5.93 15.59 6.22
C ALA A 172 -6.57 14.26 6.62
N LEU A 173 -7.64 13.89 5.92
CA LEU A 173 -8.13 12.52 5.89
C LEU A 173 -7.36 11.73 4.82
N VAL A 174 -6.65 10.69 5.24
CA VAL A 174 -6.00 9.72 4.36
C VAL A 174 -6.79 8.41 4.45
N PHE A 175 -7.58 8.09 3.44
CA PHE A 175 -8.37 6.86 3.38
C PHE A 175 -7.85 5.94 2.28
N VAL A 176 -7.35 4.76 2.67
CA VAL A 176 -6.71 3.80 1.77
C VAL A 176 -7.49 2.50 1.75
N LEU A 177 -8.25 2.31 0.69
CA LEU A 177 -9.13 1.18 0.46
C LEU A 177 -8.48 0.15 -0.49
N GLY A 178 -7.55 -0.61 0.08
CA GLY A 178 -6.93 -1.79 -0.53
C GLY A 178 -6.44 -2.71 0.57
N CYS A 179 -5.90 -3.89 0.24
CA CYS A 179 -5.54 -4.94 1.20
C CYS A 179 -4.51 -4.48 2.23
N ASP A 180 -4.67 -4.89 3.50
CA ASP A 180 -3.68 -4.70 4.59
C ASP A 180 -3.04 -3.29 4.60
N SER A 181 -3.86 -2.27 4.34
CA SER A 181 -3.40 -0.90 4.11
C SER A 181 -3.25 -0.11 5.42
N TYR A 182 -3.83 -0.59 6.52
CA TYR A 182 -3.82 0.11 7.81
C TYR A 182 -2.42 0.21 8.43
N LYS A 183 -1.53 -0.72 8.12
CA LYS A 183 -0.12 -0.67 8.58
C LYS A 183 0.69 0.45 7.92
N LEU A 184 0.27 0.94 6.75
CA LEU A 184 0.99 1.98 5.99
C LEU A 184 0.92 3.36 6.66
N ARG A 185 -0.04 3.56 7.58
CA ARG A 185 -0.25 4.83 8.30
C ARG A 185 1.00 5.37 8.97
N TYR A 186 1.87 4.49 9.48
CA TYR A 186 3.04 4.91 10.25
C TYR A 186 4.01 5.74 9.41
N GLY A 187 4.18 5.43 8.12
CA GLY A 187 5.08 6.22 7.28
C GLY A 187 4.52 7.60 6.95
N ILE A 188 3.19 7.74 6.79
CA ILE A 188 2.57 9.07 6.61
C ILE A 188 2.68 9.91 7.88
N LYS A 189 2.38 9.31 9.04
CA LYS A 189 2.36 9.98 10.34
C LYS A 189 3.73 10.45 10.84
N LYS A 190 4.83 9.97 10.25
CA LYS A 190 6.18 10.51 10.50
C LYS A 190 6.34 11.96 10.04
N HIS A 191 5.59 12.37 9.01
CA HIS A 191 5.72 13.68 8.39
C HIS A 191 4.59 14.63 8.72
N TYR A 192 3.38 14.10 8.96
CA TYR A 192 2.17 14.89 9.09
C TYR A 192 1.24 14.36 10.19
N SER A 193 0.50 15.25 10.84
CA SER A 193 -0.63 14.88 11.69
C SER A 193 -1.86 14.61 10.81
N VAL A 194 -2.21 13.34 10.59
CA VAL A 194 -3.33 12.95 9.72
C VAL A 194 -4.35 12.08 10.45
N THR A 195 -5.59 12.11 9.96
CA THR A 195 -6.58 11.06 10.22
C THR A 195 -6.40 9.98 9.17
N TYR A 196 -6.06 8.76 9.58
CA TYR A 196 -5.80 7.65 8.66
C TYR A 196 -6.86 6.56 8.80
N VAL A 197 -7.41 6.12 7.67
CA VAL A 197 -8.31 4.97 7.57
C VAL A 197 -7.72 3.96 6.58
N GLY A 198 -7.73 2.69 6.95
CA GLY A 198 -7.30 1.60 6.06
C GLY A 198 -7.88 0.25 6.47
N THR A 199 -7.67 -0.77 5.65
CA THR A 199 -8.07 -2.15 5.96
C THR A 199 -7.01 -2.85 6.80
N LYS A 200 -7.42 -3.68 7.74
CA LYS A 200 -6.52 -4.51 8.56
C LYS A 200 -6.21 -5.86 7.91
N ASP A 201 -7.06 -6.29 6.98
CA ASP A 201 -7.07 -7.61 6.39
C ASP A 201 -7.16 -7.50 4.85
N LEU A 202 -7.16 -8.63 4.15
CA LEU A 202 -7.41 -8.66 2.71
C LEU A 202 -8.84 -8.17 2.41
N ILE A 203 -9.00 -7.41 1.32
CA ILE A 203 -10.29 -6.95 0.80
C ILE A 203 -10.47 -7.47 -0.61
N ALA A 204 -11.57 -8.18 -0.87
CA ALA A 204 -11.92 -8.55 -2.25
C ALA A 204 -12.36 -7.30 -3.03
N LEU A 205 -11.99 -7.22 -4.32
CA LEU A 205 -12.31 -6.09 -5.20
C LEU A 205 -13.81 -5.72 -5.18
N LYS A 206 -14.68 -6.75 -5.17
CA LYS A 206 -16.14 -6.58 -5.12
C LYS A 206 -16.64 -5.76 -3.92
N TYR A 207 -15.88 -5.69 -2.83
CA TYR A 207 -16.24 -4.93 -1.63
C TYR A 207 -15.64 -3.52 -1.58
N ILE A 208 -14.55 -3.25 -2.32
CA ILE A 208 -13.88 -1.95 -2.34
C ILE A 208 -14.89 -0.85 -2.69
N LYS A 209 -15.52 -0.93 -3.86
CA LYS A 209 -16.39 0.16 -4.35
C LYS A 209 -17.64 0.35 -3.46
N PRO A 210 -18.42 -0.68 -3.08
CA PRO A 210 -19.58 -0.50 -2.20
C PRO A 210 -19.22 0.08 -0.83
N LYS A 211 -18.18 -0.43 -0.17
CA LYS A 211 -17.75 0.08 1.14
C LYS A 211 -17.21 1.52 0.99
N GLY A 212 -16.45 1.81 -0.06
CA GLY A 212 -16.00 3.17 -0.38
C GLY A 212 -17.16 4.14 -0.57
N LYS A 213 -18.19 3.78 -1.36
CA LYS A 213 -19.36 4.64 -1.59
C LYS A 213 -20.11 4.91 -0.30
N LYS A 214 -20.33 3.87 0.51
CA LYS A 214 -21.00 3.99 1.80
C LYS A 214 -20.25 4.94 2.73
N PHE A 215 -18.93 4.79 2.86
CA PHE A 215 -18.09 5.69 3.65
C PHE A 215 -18.23 7.16 3.22
N TRP A 216 -18.05 7.43 1.92
CA TRP A 216 -18.15 8.79 1.38
C TRP A 216 -19.56 9.38 1.49
N SER A 217 -20.60 8.55 1.34
CA SER A 217 -21.98 8.95 1.55
C SER A 217 -22.24 9.42 2.98
N GLU A 218 -21.73 8.69 3.99
CA GLU A 218 -21.88 9.10 5.39
C GLU A 218 -21.16 10.43 5.68
N LEU A 219 -19.93 10.61 5.18
CA LEU A 219 -19.22 11.88 5.29
C LEU A 219 -19.98 13.04 4.61
N SER A 220 -20.55 12.79 3.42
CA SER A 220 -21.37 13.78 2.72
C SER A 220 -22.59 14.23 3.52
N ARG A 221 -23.16 13.34 4.34
CA ARG A 221 -24.26 13.63 5.28
C ARG A 221 -23.82 14.31 6.57
N GLY A 222 -22.55 14.72 6.68
CA GLY A 222 -22.02 15.41 7.85
C GLY A 222 -21.64 14.50 9.02
N LYS A 223 -21.62 13.18 8.82
CA LYS A 223 -21.13 12.23 9.82
C LYS A 223 -19.62 12.43 10.04
N THR A 224 -19.16 12.05 11.23
CA THR A 224 -17.71 12.01 11.50
C THR A 224 -17.05 10.85 10.79
N VAL A 225 -15.74 10.92 10.61
CA VAL A 225 -14.95 9.80 10.07
C VAL A 225 -15.15 8.52 10.87
N LYS A 226 -15.28 8.59 12.22
CA LYS A 226 -15.57 7.39 13.02
C LYS A 226 -16.91 6.78 12.62
N GLN A 227 -17.96 7.59 12.54
CA GLN A 227 -19.28 7.12 12.14
C GLN A 227 -19.28 6.53 10.71
N ALA A 228 -18.53 7.15 9.79
CA ALA A 228 -18.36 6.64 8.44
C ALA A 228 -17.59 5.31 8.40
N VAL A 229 -16.54 5.15 9.22
CA VAL A 229 -15.82 3.88 9.39
C VAL A 229 -16.73 2.81 9.98
N ASP A 230 -17.46 3.13 11.04
CA ASP A 230 -18.38 2.18 11.70
C ASP A 230 -19.44 1.66 10.70
N ALA A 231 -19.93 2.53 9.81
CA ALA A 231 -20.93 2.18 8.79
C ALA A 231 -20.41 1.25 7.68
N ILE A 232 -19.08 1.05 7.58
CA ILE A 232 -18.47 0.13 6.62
C ILE A 232 -17.82 -1.09 7.28
N GLN A 233 -17.78 -1.15 8.61
CA GLN A 233 -17.31 -2.34 9.31
C GLN A 233 -18.15 -3.55 8.90
N PRO A 234 -17.53 -4.74 8.82
CA PRO A 234 -18.27 -5.96 8.62
C PRO A 234 -19.17 -6.24 9.82
N HIS A 235 -20.39 -6.71 9.56
CA HIS A 235 -21.21 -7.33 10.59
C HIS A 235 -20.58 -8.64 11.05
N TRP A 236 -20.98 -9.14 12.23
CA TRP A 236 -20.40 -10.36 12.80
C TRP A 236 -20.60 -11.61 11.93
N TRP A 237 -21.60 -11.62 11.04
CA TRP A 237 -21.85 -12.69 10.06
C TRP A 237 -21.20 -12.46 8.69
N GLU A 238 -20.58 -11.30 8.43
CA GLU A 238 -19.90 -11.00 7.17
C GLU A 238 -18.49 -11.61 7.14
N TRP A 239 -18.44 -12.94 7.02
CA TRP A 239 -17.18 -13.69 6.87
C TRP A 239 -16.42 -13.26 5.62
N GLY A 240 -15.12 -12.95 5.77
CA GLY A 240 -14.26 -12.53 4.66
C GLY A 240 -14.41 -11.06 4.23
N CYS A 241 -15.24 -10.27 4.92
CA CYS A 241 -15.24 -8.82 4.74
C CYS A 241 -14.12 -8.18 5.58
N PRO A 242 -13.39 -7.19 5.02
CA PRO A 242 -12.24 -6.59 5.67
C PRO A 242 -12.67 -5.73 6.86
N ARG A 243 -11.92 -5.80 7.96
CA ARG A 243 -12.07 -4.86 9.07
C ARG A 243 -11.30 -3.58 8.77
N PHE A 244 -11.86 -2.45 9.19
CA PHE A 244 -11.24 -1.15 9.01
C PHE A 244 -10.56 -0.67 10.31
N GLY A 245 -9.37 -0.12 10.18
CA GLY A 245 -8.70 0.63 11.23
C GLY A 245 -8.87 2.14 11.03
N LEU A 246 -8.88 2.87 12.14
CA LEU A 246 -8.95 4.33 12.20
C LEU A 246 -7.93 4.84 13.22
N ASP A 247 -7.08 5.77 12.79
CA ASP A 247 -6.07 6.46 13.60
C ASP A 247 -6.19 7.98 13.38
N GLY A 248 -5.84 8.79 14.37
CA GLY A 248 -5.94 10.26 14.33
C GLY A 248 -7.30 10.81 14.80
N ASN A 249 -7.74 11.93 14.20
CA ASN A 249 -8.93 12.65 14.65
C ASN A 249 -10.23 11.94 14.25
N LYS A 250 -10.83 11.22 15.21
CA LYS A 250 -12.10 10.48 15.05
C LYS A 250 -13.32 11.37 14.75
N SER A 251 -13.22 12.67 15.05
CA SER A 251 -14.27 13.67 14.83
C SER A 251 -14.08 14.45 13.54
N TRP A 252 -13.09 14.08 12.71
CA TRP A 252 -12.89 14.69 11.40
C TRP A 252 -14.18 14.63 10.57
N LYS A 253 -14.52 15.73 9.89
CA LYS A 253 -15.68 15.88 9.03
C LYS A 253 -15.27 16.51 7.71
N LEU A 254 -16.08 16.24 6.68
CA LEU A 254 -15.83 16.68 5.30
C LEU A 254 -16.07 18.18 5.08
#